data_AF-A0A084E6F6-F1
#
_entry.id   AF-A0A084E6F6-F1
#
_cell.length_a   1.000
_cell.length_b   1.000
_cell.length_c   1.000
_cell.angle_alpha   90.00
_cell.angle_beta   90.00
_cell.angle_gamma   90.00
#
_symmetry.space_group_name_H-M   'P 1'
#
loop_
_entity.id
_entity.type
_entity.pdbx_description
1 polymer ?
#
loop_
_entity_poly.entity_id
_entity_poly.type
_entity_poly.pdbx_seq_one_letter_code
_entity_poly.pdbx_strand_id
1 'polypeptide(L)'
;MATRKSTIDWSRIEIEYLAGEDSIREIADRHEISDTAIRKRAKAEGWKREVRTANRCEPERSPPPPPVSNPDKLLSPAEIADNGRSLVGRMLDELDVVTSRRGELEDIIIDATDGDDDDAKRTAMMRAVSLSGRANTLKTLALALKTINEASAPQGKKAAAQEKANEVGRRFAPIGPPTLKAVK
;
A
#
# COMPACT_ATOMS: atom_id res chain seq x y z
N MET A 1 -33.85 -1.85 46.04
CA MET A 1 -32.58 -1.54 46.75
C MET A 1 -32.23 -0.10 46.45
N ALA A 2 -32.05 0.74 47.48
CA ALA A 2 -31.76 2.16 47.31
C ALA A 2 -30.29 2.34 46.92
N THR A 3 -30.03 2.85 45.71
CA THR A 3 -28.70 3.25 45.29
C THR A 3 -28.32 4.50 46.08
N ARG A 4 -27.32 4.38 46.95
CA ARG A 4 -26.72 5.54 47.64
C ARG A 4 -26.19 6.48 46.56
N LYS A 5 -26.72 7.71 46.53
CA LYS A 5 -26.23 8.80 45.70
C LYS A 5 -24.76 9.00 46.09
N SER A 6 -23.83 8.52 45.27
CA SER A 6 -22.41 8.81 45.45
C SER A 6 -22.29 10.33 45.48
N THR A 7 -21.78 10.84 46.59
CA THR A 7 -21.38 12.24 46.67
C THR A 7 -20.21 12.38 45.72
N ILE A 8 -20.48 12.88 44.52
CA ILE A 8 -19.46 13.07 43.49
C ILE A 8 -18.46 14.10 44.00
N ASP A 9 -17.20 13.71 44.09
CA ASP A 9 -16.09 14.57 44.55
C ASP A 9 -15.62 15.51 43.42
N TRP A 10 -16.45 16.51 43.11
CA TRP A 10 -16.19 17.48 42.05
C TRP A 10 -14.87 18.24 42.22
N SER A 11 -14.43 18.50 43.45
CA SER A 11 -13.15 19.17 43.72
C SER A 11 -11.94 18.35 43.27
N ARG A 12 -12.04 17.02 43.29
CA ARG A 12 -10.97 16.13 42.83
C ARG A 12 -10.92 16.06 41.31
N ILE A 13 -12.10 16.00 40.68
CA ILE A 13 -12.26 16.06 39.22
C ILE A 13 -11.74 17.40 38.69
N GLU A 14 -11.99 18.50 39.40
CA GLU A 14 -11.48 19.84 39.04
C GLU A 14 -9.94 19.88 39.00
N ILE A 15 -9.28 19.38 40.04
CA ILE A 15 -7.80 19.33 40.10
C ILE A 15 -7.24 18.47 38.95
N GLU A 16 -7.79 17.27 38.73
CA GLU A 16 -7.36 16.37 37.66
C GLU A 16 -7.63 16.97 36.25
N TYR A 17 -8.76 17.67 36.09
CA TYR A 17 -9.12 18.34 34.85
C TYR A 17 -8.22 19.53 34.53
N LEU A 18 -7.87 20.34 35.53
CA LEU A 18 -6.96 21.48 35.40
C LEU A 18 -5.51 21.02 35.16
N ALA A 19 -5.07 19.96 35.84
CA ALA A 19 -3.73 19.39 35.68
C ALA A 19 -3.47 18.90 34.25
N GLY A 20 -4.52 18.46 33.53
CA GLY A 20 -4.42 18.16 32.10
C GLY A 20 -3.64 16.90 31.73
N GLU A 21 -3.12 16.16 32.73
CA GLU A 21 -2.29 14.95 32.56
C GLU A 21 -3.08 13.75 32.02
N ASP A 22 -4.26 13.49 32.59
CA ASP A 22 -5.15 12.37 32.25
C ASP A 22 -6.27 12.81 31.31
N SER A 23 -6.61 12.00 30.29
CA SER A 23 -7.69 12.35 29.36
C SER A 23 -9.05 12.47 30.07
N ILE A 24 -9.97 13.26 29.50
CA ILE A 24 -11.31 13.47 30.08
C ILE A 24 -12.07 12.14 30.26
N ARG A 25 -11.79 11.14 29.40
CA ARG A 25 -12.39 9.80 29.48
C ARG A 25 -11.83 9.00 30.64
N GLU A 26 -10.51 9.02 30.85
CA GLU A 26 -9.88 8.32 31.99
C GLU A 26 -10.33 8.91 33.34
N ILE A 27 -10.48 10.23 33.43
CA ILE A 27 -11.04 10.89 34.62
C ILE A 27 -12.51 10.45 34.83
N ALA A 28 -13.30 10.40 33.76
CA ALA A 28 -14.68 9.93 33.80
C ALA A 28 -14.80 8.48 34.30
N ASP A 29 -13.97 7.57 33.79
CA ASP A 29 -13.98 6.16 34.18
C ASP A 29 -13.56 5.98 35.64
N ARG A 30 -12.54 6.72 36.11
CA ARG A 30 -12.04 6.66 37.49
C ARG A 30 -13.08 7.13 38.51
N HIS A 31 -13.86 8.14 38.17
CA HIS A 31 -14.90 8.71 39.05
C HIS A 31 -16.30 8.17 38.75
N GLU A 32 -16.43 7.15 37.88
CA GLU A 32 -17.70 6.52 37.46
C GLU A 32 -18.76 7.51 36.95
N ILE A 33 -18.33 8.54 36.21
CA ILE A 33 -19.20 9.62 35.71
C ILE A 33 -19.04 9.75 34.20
N SER A 34 -20.10 10.10 33.49
CA SER A 34 -20.00 10.38 32.06
C SER A 34 -19.04 11.55 31.77
N ASP A 35 -18.16 11.40 30.77
CA ASP A 35 -17.26 12.46 30.29
C ASP A 35 -18.01 13.77 29.96
N THR A 36 -19.25 13.64 29.49
CA THR A 36 -20.15 14.74 29.17
C THR A 36 -20.55 15.55 30.41
N ALA A 37 -20.70 14.91 31.58
CA ALA A 37 -20.99 15.62 32.83
C ALA A 37 -19.80 16.47 33.28
N ILE A 38 -18.57 15.96 33.13
CA ILE A 38 -17.34 16.72 33.40
C ILE A 38 -17.24 17.93 32.47
N ARG A 39 -17.47 17.75 31.16
CA ARG A 39 -17.45 18.87 30.18
C ARG A 39 -18.52 19.92 30.46
N LYS A 40 -19.74 19.50 30.84
CA LYS A 40 -20.83 20.43 31.20
C LYS A 40 -20.47 21.24 32.44
N ARG A 41 -19.88 20.61 33.45
CA ARG A 41 -19.43 21.29 34.67
C ARG A 41 -18.28 22.26 34.39
N ALA A 42 -17.26 21.81 33.66
CA ALA A 42 -16.15 22.65 33.23
C ALA A 42 -16.61 23.91 32.48
N LYS A 43 -17.62 23.78 31.60
CA LYS A 43 -18.19 24.94 30.88
C LYS A 43 -18.97 25.87 31.80
N ALA A 44 -19.68 25.34 32.79
CA ALA A 44 -20.48 26.13 33.74
C ALA A 44 -19.60 26.90 34.74
N GLU A 45 -18.50 26.29 35.17
CA GLU A 45 -17.57 26.85 36.18
C GLU A 45 -16.33 27.51 35.56
N GLY A 46 -16.18 27.42 34.23
CA GLY A 46 -15.11 28.09 33.50
C GLY A 46 -13.73 27.44 33.67
N TRP A 47 -13.68 26.13 33.94
CA TRP A 47 -12.42 25.40 34.08
C TRP A 47 -11.60 25.46 32.79
N LYS A 48 -10.35 25.88 32.88
CA LYS A 48 -9.41 25.93 31.75
C LYS A 48 -8.40 24.81 31.88
N ARG A 49 -8.52 23.82 31.00
CA ARG A 49 -7.58 22.70 30.94
C ARG A 49 -6.34 23.08 30.15
N GLU A 50 -5.17 22.82 30.72
CA GLU A 50 -3.93 22.82 29.95
C GLU A 50 -3.92 21.57 29.07
N VAL A 51 -4.14 21.77 27.77
CA VAL A 51 -4.10 20.66 26.81
C VAL A 51 -2.66 20.21 26.74
N ARG A 52 -2.39 19.00 27.23
CA ARG A 52 -1.12 18.32 26.98
C ARG A 52 -0.93 18.26 25.45
N THR A 53 -0.08 19.11 24.91
CA THR A 53 0.46 19.01 23.54
C THR A 53 1.51 17.89 23.48
N ALA A 54 1.40 16.87 24.34
CA ALA A 54 2.30 15.74 24.30
C ALA A 54 1.94 14.92 23.07
N ASN A 55 2.73 15.16 22.02
CA ASN A 55 3.30 14.15 21.15
C ASN A 55 2.43 12.91 21.04
N ARG A 56 1.61 12.89 19.98
CA ARG A 56 1.36 11.66 19.24
C ARG A 56 2.65 10.85 19.28
N CYS A 57 2.70 9.76 20.03
CA CYS A 57 3.69 8.73 19.83
C CYS A 57 3.46 8.28 18.39
N GLU A 58 4.21 8.88 17.48
CA GLU A 58 4.31 8.41 16.12
C GLU A 58 4.79 6.97 16.25
N PRO A 59 4.04 5.97 15.73
CA PRO A 59 4.53 4.60 15.74
C PRO A 59 5.93 4.64 15.14
N GLU A 60 6.90 4.01 15.81
CA GLU A 60 8.32 4.02 15.45
C GLU A 60 8.44 3.85 13.93
N ARG A 61 8.66 4.97 13.25
CA ARG A 61 8.66 5.00 11.79
C ARG A 61 9.93 4.28 11.41
N SER A 62 9.79 3.12 10.78
CA SER A 62 10.92 2.38 10.21
C SER A 62 11.88 3.38 9.57
N PRO A 63 13.20 3.25 9.82
CA PRO A 63 14.17 4.20 9.31
C PRO A 63 13.89 4.43 7.82
N PRO A 64 13.86 5.69 7.36
CA PRO A 64 13.58 5.98 5.98
C PRO A 64 14.52 5.13 5.12
N PRO A 65 14.01 4.53 4.02
CA PRO A 65 14.87 3.74 3.15
C PRO A 65 16.10 4.58 2.78
N PRO A 66 17.28 3.95 2.66
CA PRO A 66 18.50 4.68 2.31
C PRO A 66 18.23 5.55 1.09
N PRO A 67 18.80 6.78 1.04
CA PRO A 67 18.58 7.68 -0.08
C PRO A 67 18.89 6.91 -1.37
N VAL A 68 17.88 6.83 -2.23
CA VAL A 68 17.98 6.20 -3.56
C VAL A 68 19.27 6.69 -4.20
N SER A 69 20.19 5.75 -4.46
CA SER A 69 21.60 6.07 -4.72
C SER A 69 21.90 6.78 -6.04
N ASN A 70 20.92 7.40 -6.70
CA ASN A 70 21.05 8.49 -7.68
C ASN A 70 19.64 8.84 -8.20
N PRO A 71 19.06 10.02 -7.88
CA PRO A 71 17.75 10.42 -8.40
C PRO A 71 17.73 10.62 -9.93
N ASP A 72 18.91 10.78 -10.55
CA ASP A 72 19.07 11.03 -11.99
C ASP A 72 19.38 9.77 -12.83
N LYS A 73 19.53 8.59 -12.21
CA LYS A 73 19.73 7.36 -13.01
C LYS A 73 18.39 6.97 -13.63
N LEU A 74 18.14 7.48 -14.84
CA LEU A 74 17.05 7.00 -15.68
C LEU A 74 17.21 5.48 -15.86
N LEU A 75 16.22 4.72 -15.39
CA LEU A 75 16.17 3.28 -15.60
C LEU A 75 16.16 3.02 -17.11
N SER A 76 17.02 2.14 -17.56
CA SER A 76 17.01 1.68 -18.94
C SER A 76 15.67 0.98 -19.26
N PRO A 77 15.20 0.99 -20.52
CA PRO A 77 13.99 0.26 -20.91
C PRO A 77 14.00 -1.23 -20.51
N ALA A 78 15.18 -1.86 -20.48
CA ALA A 78 15.35 -3.23 -20.00
C ALA A 78 15.11 -3.34 -18.49
N GLU A 79 15.72 -2.47 -17.67
CA GLU A 79 15.48 -2.44 -16.21
C GLU A 79 14.01 -2.16 -15.88
N ILE A 80 13.33 -1.31 -16.65
CA ILE A 80 11.88 -1.04 -16.49
C ILE A 80 11.06 -2.31 -16.77
N ALA A 81 11.40 -3.04 -17.83
CA ALA A 81 10.73 -4.29 -18.17
C ALA A 81 10.97 -5.38 -17.12
N ASP A 82 12.18 -5.48 -16.58
CA ASP A 82 12.51 -6.42 -15.50
C ASP A 82 11.69 -6.13 -14.24
N ASN A 83 11.64 -4.86 -13.85
CA ASN A 83 10.82 -4.39 -12.73
C ASN A 83 9.34 -4.66 -12.96
N GLY A 84 8.85 -4.45 -14.18
CA GLY A 84 7.47 -4.74 -14.57
C GLY A 84 7.13 -6.24 -14.45
N ARG A 85 8.01 -7.13 -14.94
CA ARG A 85 7.85 -8.59 -14.81
C ARG A 85 7.82 -9.03 -13.35
N SER A 86 8.73 -8.49 -12.53
CA SER A 86 8.78 -8.75 -11.08
C SER A 86 7.50 -8.29 -10.37
N LEU A 87 6.97 -7.12 -10.72
CA LEU A 87 5.71 -6.62 -10.17
C LEU A 87 4.53 -7.53 -10.55
N VAL A 88 4.42 -7.92 -11.82
CA VAL A 88 3.35 -8.84 -12.27
C VAL A 88 3.42 -10.17 -11.52
N GLY A 89 4.62 -10.73 -11.30
CA GLY A 89 4.82 -11.95 -10.52
C GLY A 89 4.26 -11.83 -9.10
N ARG A 90 4.62 -10.77 -8.37
CA ARG A 90 4.10 -10.52 -7.02
C ARG A 90 2.58 -10.34 -6.99
N MET A 91 2.01 -9.69 -7.99
CA MET A 91 0.55 -9.54 -8.10
C MET A 91 -0.16 -10.87 -8.41
N LEU A 92 0.50 -11.78 -9.15
CA LEU A 92 -0.03 -13.14 -9.38
C LEU A 92 0.00 -13.96 -8.09
N ASP A 93 1.07 -13.87 -7.30
CA ASP A 93 1.17 -14.56 -6.01
C ASP A 93 0.09 -14.06 -5.04
N GLU A 94 -0.14 -12.74 -4.96
CA GLU A 94 -1.23 -12.17 -4.16
C GLU A 94 -2.60 -12.68 -4.64
N LEU A 95 -2.81 -12.71 -5.95
CA LEU A 95 -4.06 -13.19 -6.54
C LEU A 95 -4.32 -14.67 -6.23
N ASP A 96 -3.26 -15.50 -6.19
CA ASP A 96 -3.34 -16.90 -5.80
C ASP A 96 -3.73 -17.06 -4.32
N VAL A 97 -3.10 -16.29 -3.43
CA VAL A 97 -3.43 -16.27 -1.99
C VAL A 97 -4.89 -15.86 -1.77
N VAL A 98 -5.34 -14.77 -2.40
CA VAL A 98 -6.73 -14.29 -2.30
C VAL A 98 -7.71 -15.33 -2.87
N THR A 99 -7.34 -16.02 -3.95
CA THR A 99 -8.17 -17.07 -4.53
C THR A 99 -8.30 -18.28 -3.62
N SER A 100 -7.22 -18.65 -2.92
CA SER A 100 -7.17 -19.78 -1.99
C SER A 100 -7.98 -19.53 -0.71
N ARG A 101 -8.06 -18.26 -0.27
CA ARG A 101 -8.77 -17.86 0.97
C ARG A 101 -10.14 -17.24 0.71
N ARG A 102 -10.75 -17.48 -0.45
CA ARG A 102 -12.02 -16.83 -0.81
C ARG A 102 -13.12 -17.05 0.24
N GLY A 103 -13.29 -18.29 0.71
CA GLY A 103 -14.35 -18.60 1.68
C GLY A 103 -14.20 -17.81 2.98
N GLU A 104 -12.99 -17.80 3.54
CA GLU A 104 -12.66 -17.01 4.74
C GLU A 104 -12.92 -15.51 4.53
N LEU A 105 -12.61 -14.98 3.35
CA LEU A 105 -12.89 -13.59 3.01
C LEU A 105 -14.39 -13.30 2.91
N GLU A 106 -15.16 -14.22 2.35
CA GLU A 106 -16.62 -14.12 2.30
C GLU A 106 -17.21 -14.13 3.71
N ASP A 107 -16.77 -15.04 4.58
CA ASP A 107 -17.22 -15.13 5.97
C ASP A 107 -16.90 -13.84 6.75
N ILE A 108 -15.67 -13.31 6.62
CA ILE A 108 -15.30 -12.03 7.25
C ILE A 108 -16.17 -10.87 6.73
N ILE A 109 -16.47 -10.83 5.43
CA ILE A 109 -17.36 -9.79 4.87
C ILE A 109 -18.76 -9.92 5.45
N ILE A 110 -19.29 -11.15 5.56
CA ILE A 110 -20.60 -11.41 6.14
C ILE A 110 -20.63 -10.92 7.60
N ASP A 111 -19.68 -11.35 8.42
CA ASP A 111 -19.61 -10.97 9.84
C ASP A 111 -19.44 -9.46 10.03
N ALA A 112 -18.59 -8.82 9.22
CA ALA A 112 -18.34 -7.38 9.30
C ALA A 112 -19.49 -6.51 8.76
N THR A 113 -20.45 -7.11 8.05
CA THR A 113 -21.65 -6.43 7.52
C THR A 113 -22.94 -6.95 8.14
N ASP A 114 -22.85 -7.81 9.15
CA ASP A 114 -24.02 -8.32 9.85
C ASP A 114 -24.69 -7.20 10.66
N GLY A 115 -25.99 -7.00 10.44
CA GLY A 115 -26.76 -5.91 11.05
C GLY A 115 -26.53 -4.51 10.47
N ASP A 116 -25.71 -4.35 9.42
CA ASP A 116 -25.66 -3.10 8.62
C ASP A 116 -26.87 -3.06 7.67
N ASP A 117 -27.60 -1.93 7.64
CA ASP A 117 -28.70 -1.71 6.69
C ASP A 117 -28.21 -1.40 5.25
N ASP A 118 -26.88 -1.32 5.04
CA ASP A 118 -26.26 -0.98 3.76
C ASP A 118 -25.88 -2.22 2.95
N ASP A 119 -26.88 -2.78 2.27
CA ASP A 119 -26.71 -3.88 1.31
C ASP A 119 -25.75 -3.54 0.15
N ALA A 120 -25.59 -2.25 -0.19
CA ALA A 120 -24.71 -1.83 -1.28
C ALA A 120 -23.25 -2.00 -0.90
N LYS A 121 -22.89 -1.67 0.35
CA LYS A 121 -21.55 -1.90 0.91
C LYS A 121 -21.19 -3.39 0.90
N ARG A 122 -22.06 -4.25 1.41
CA ARG A 122 -21.85 -5.72 1.39
C ARG A 122 -21.70 -6.24 -0.04
N THR A 123 -22.58 -5.81 -0.95
CA THR A 123 -22.53 -6.20 -2.37
C THR A 123 -21.20 -5.78 -3.02
N ALA A 124 -20.71 -4.57 -2.75
CA ALA A 124 -19.44 -4.09 -3.28
C ALA A 124 -18.25 -4.93 -2.79
N MET A 125 -18.23 -5.28 -1.49
CA MET A 125 -17.20 -6.15 -0.90
C MET A 125 -17.24 -7.56 -1.50
N MET A 126 -18.41 -8.18 -1.58
CA MET A 126 -18.60 -9.51 -2.19
C MET A 126 -18.19 -9.52 -3.66
N ARG A 127 -18.48 -8.45 -4.40
CA ARG A 127 -18.06 -8.31 -5.80
C ARG A 127 -16.54 -8.24 -5.93
N ALA A 128 -15.85 -7.58 -5.02
CA ALA A 128 -14.39 -7.48 -5.03
C ALA A 128 -13.71 -8.85 -4.83
N VAL A 129 -14.28 -9.72 -3.99
CA VAL A 129 -13.79 -11.09 -3.76
C VAL A 129 -14.41 -12.13 -4.69
N SER A 130 -15.14 -11.71 -5.72
CA SER A 130 -15.80 -12.63 -6.64
C SER A 130 -14.83 -13.28 -7.63
N LEU A 131 -15.21 -14.45 -8.17
CA LEU A 131 -14.44 -15.13 -9.21
C LEU A 131 -14.29 -14.27 -10.48
N SER A 132 -15.34 -13.56 -10.87
CA SER A 132 -15.32 -12.73 -12.08
C SER A 132 -14.37 -11.54 -11.92
N GLY A 133 -14.29 -10.92 -10.74
CA GLY A 133 -13.29 -9.91 -10.42
C GLY A 133 -11.87 -10.45 -10.57
N ARG A 134 -11.58 -11.60 -9.96
CA ARG A 134 -10.25 -12.24 -9.99
C ARG A 134 -9.84 -12.76 -11.37
N ALA A 135 -10.78 -13.28 -12.15
CA ALA A 135 -10.50 -13.70 -13.52
C ALA A 135 -10.12 -12.51 -14.42
N ASN A 136 -10.77 -11.36 -14.22
CA ASN A 136 -10.45 -10.13 -14.93
C ASN A 136 -9.09 -9.55 -14.52
N THR A 137 -8.71 -9.62 -13.24
CA THR A 137 -7.36 -9.22 -12.80
C THR A 137 -6.30 -10.13 -13.41
N LEU A 138 -6.52 -11.47 -13.42
CA LEU A 138 -5.60 -12.41 -14.06
C LEU A 138 -5.41 -12.10 -15.56
N LYS A 139 -6.50 -11.86 -16.29
CA LYS A 139 -6.46 -11.46 -17.70
C LYS A 139 -5.66 -10.17 -17.90
N THR A 140 -5.88 -9.17 -17.06
CA THR A 140 -5.18 -7.89 -17.13
C THR A 140 -3.68 -8.06 -16.88
N LEU A 141 -3.29 -8.86 -15.88
CA LEU A 141 -1.89 -9.19 -15.58
C LEU A 141 -1.22 -9.94 -16.73
N ALA A 142 -1.91 -10.91 -17.33
CA ALA A 142 -1.41 -11.65 -18.50
C ALA A 142 -1.19 -10.73 -19.71
N LEU A 143 -2.11 -9.78 -19.96
CA LEU A 143 -1.96 -8.78 -21.01
C LEU A 143 -0.80 -7.83 -20.71
N ALA A 144 -0.66 -7.35 -19.47
CA ALA A 144 0.46 -6.51 -19.07
C ALA A 144 1.80 -7.23 -19.29
N LEU A 145 1.90 -8.50 -18.88
CA LEU A 145 3.10 -9.30 -19.08
C LEU A 145 3.44 -9.48 -20.57
N LYS A 146 2.42 -9.75 -21.40
CA LYS A 146 2.58 -9.82 -22.86
C LYS A 146 3.13 -8.51 -23.41
N THR A 147 2.53 -7.38 -23.06
CA THR A 147 2.97 -6.05 -23.53
C THR A 147 4.39 -5.73 -23.07
N ILE A 148 4.75 -6.05 -21.83
CA ILE A 148 6.12 -5.89 -21.32
C ILE A 148 7.10 -6.72 -22.14
N ASN A 149 6.80 -7.99 -22.40
CA ASN A 149 7.66 -8.87 -23.19
C ASN A 149 7.80 -8.41 -24.65
N GLU A 150 6.73 -7.90 -25.26
CA GLU A 150 6.78 -7.34 -26.62
C GLU A 150 7.59 -6.04 -26.70
N ALA A 151 7.45 -5.16 -25.70
CA ALA A 151 8.16 -3.88 -25.64
C ALA A 151 9.65 -4.02 -25.29
N SER A 152 10.01 -5.07 -24.53
CA SER A 152 11.39 -5.35 -24.12
C SER A 152 12.15 -6.27 -25.07
N ALA A 153 11.47 -6.91 -26.02
CA ALA A 153 12.11 -7.66 -27.08
C ALA A 153 13.02 -6.71 -27.90
N PRO A 154 14.33 -7.00 -28.04
CA PRO A 154 15.25 -6.15 -28.80
C PRO A 154 14.79 -6.14 -30.25
N GLN A 155 14.16 -5.05 -30.72
CA GLN A 155 13.51 -4.88 -32.03
C GLN A 155 13.69 -6.07 -33.00
N GLY A 156 13.01 -7.18 -32.72
CA GLY A 156 13.43 -8.49 -33.24
C GLY A 156 13.25 -8.63 -34.74
N LYS A 157 12.53 -7.71 -35.39
CA LYS A 157 12.40 -7.68 -36.85
C LYS A 157 13.43 -6.76 -37.50
N LYS A 158 13.72 -5.59 -36.93
CA LYS A 158 14.67 -4.63 -37.52
C LYS A 158 16.12 -4.99 -37.20
N ALA A 159 16.42 -5.34 -35.95
CA ALA A 159 17.74 -5.79 -35.55
C ALA A 159 18.12 -7.11 -36.24
N ALA A 160 17.21 -8.10 -36.26
CA ALA A 160 17.47 -9.36 -36.96
C ALA A 160 17.53 -9.21 -38.49
N ALA A 161 16.75 -8.29 -39.09
CA ALA A 161 16.89 -7.98 -40.52
C ALA A 161 18.22 -7.27 -40.82
N GLN A 162 18.67 -6.36 -39.96
CA GLN A 162 19.94 -5.68 -40.10
C GLN A 162 21.12 -6.64 -39.91
N GLU A 163 21.03 -7.57 -38.97
CA GLU A 163 22.05 -8.58 -38.71
C GLU A 163 22.16 -9.55 -39.89
N LYS A 164 21.02 -10.02 -40.43
CA LYS A 164 21.00 -10.80 -41.69
C LYS A 164 21.57 -10.03 -42.88
N ALA A 165 21.24 -8.74 -43.01
CA ALA A 165 21.76 -7.89 -44.08
C ALA A 165 23.29 -7.69 -43.95
N ASN A 166 23.78 -7.47 -42.72
CA ASN A 166 25.21 -7.35 -42.44
C ASN A 166 25.96 -8.66 -42.69
N GLU A 167 25.37 -9.82 -42.36
CA GLU A 167 25.93 -11.14 -42.61
C GLU A 167 26.07 -11.41 -44.11
N VAL A 168 25.03 -11.09 -44.89
CA VAL A 168 25.09 -11.16 -46.37
C VAL A 168 26.14 -10.21 -46.92
N GLY A 169 26.18 -8.96 -46.45
CA GLY A 169 27.18 -7.96 -46.88
C GLY A 169 28.63 -8.39 -46.63
N ARG A 170 28.90 -9.07 -45.51
CA ARG A 170 30.22 -9.65 -45.20
C ARG A 170 30.62 -10.77 -46.16
N ARG A 171 29.64 -11.58 -46.58
CA ARG A 171 29.87 -12.71 -47.50
C ARG A 171 30.24 -12.25 -48.91
N PHE A 172 29.84 -11.04 -49.29
CA PHE A 172 30.14 -10.42 -50.58
C PHE A 172 31.10 -9.23 -50.47
N ALA A 173 31.83 -9.11 -49.35
CA ALA A 173 32.82 -8.06 -49.19
C ALA A 173 33.95 -8.22 -50.24
N PRO A 174 34.36 -7.15 -50.93
CA PRO A 174 35.41 -7.24 -51.94
C PRO A 174 36.72 -7.71 -51.28
N ILE A 175 37.34 -8.73 -51.87
CA ILE A 175 38.67 -9.19 -51.47
C ILE A 175 39.62 -8.04 -51.73
N GLY A 176 40.23 -7.51 -50.66
CA GLY A 176 41.19 -6.43 -50.74
C GLY A 176 42.39 -6.78 -51.64
N PRO A 177 43.10 -5.77 -52.16
CA PRO A 177 44.18 -5.98 -53.11
C PRO A 177 45.26 -6.93 -52.54
N PRO A 178 45.82 -7.84 -53.37
CA PRO A 178 46.81 -8.79 -52.92
C PRO A 178 48.06 -8.07 -52.38
N THR A 179 48.46 -8.43 -51.17
CA THR A 179 49.68 -7.89 -50.55
C THR A 179 50.87 -8.70 -51.02
N LEU A 180 51.80 -8.05 -51.75
CA LEU A 180 53.06 -8.68 -52.12
C LEU A 180 53.99 -8.67 -50.91
N LYS A 181 54.28 -9.86 -50.36
CA LYS A 181 55.36 -10.01 -49.38
C LYS A 181 56.69 -9.88 -50.12
N ALA A 182 57.42 -8.80 -49.87
CA ALA A 182 58.79 -8.65 -50.33
C ALA A 182 59.65 -9.77 -49.72
N VAL A 183 60.17 -10.64 -50.59
CA VAL A 183 61.17 -11.64 -50.21
C VAL A 183 62.52 -10.92 -50.12
N LYS A 184 63.15 -11.02 -48.95
CA LYS A 184 64.50 -10.49 -48.68
C LYS A 184 65.57 -11.43 -49.21
#